data_AF-A0A6S7LBG0-F1
#
_entry.id   AF-A0A6S7LBG0-F1
#
_cell.length_a   1.000
_cell.length_b   1.000
_cell.length_c   1.000
_cell.angle_alpha   90.00
_cell.angle_beta   90.00
_cell.angle_gamma   90.00
#
_symmetry.space_group_name_H-M   'P 1'
#
loop_
_entity.id
_entity.type
_entity.pdbx_description
1 polymer ?
#
loop_
_entity_poly.entity_id
_entity_poly.type
_entity_poly.pdbx_seq_one_letter_code
_entity_poly.pdbx_strand_id
1 'polypeptide(L)'
;MIPLSLILRKEKVGNEFRKKELKINHLLFLDDLKLFGKNKEQVDSLVKTVHIVSKDIGMEFGIKKSGMLVMKRGKIVECNGIQLPDEKTIKSVEEDGYKYLGILELDKIMEGEMKRKFVKEYGRRLRLVLKSKLNGRNKIMAMNTWAVALLRYGAGVLKWTKDEIAAMDRKTRKLMTLYGALHPRSDIHRLYLPREKGGRGLISCEGCIRTEENSLGWYVKNSVEPLLQQVAKAGVIETERCETKENFK
;
A
#
# COMPACT_ATOMS: atom_id res chain seq x y z
N MET A 1 -14.35 12.96 12.45
CA MET A 1 -13.09 12.20 12.60
C MET A 1 -11.93 12.98 13.21
N ILE A 2 -11.73 14.28 12.90
CA ILE A 2 -10.73 15.13 13.60
C ILE A 2 -10.83 15.06 15.15
N PRO A 3 -12.04 15.07 15.75
CA PRO A 3 -12.17 14.97 17.21
C PRO A 3 -11.60 13.68 17.80
N LEU A 4 -11.80 12.54 17.13
CA LEU A 4 -11.29 11.25 17.60
C LEU A 4 -9.76 11.23 17.63
N SER A 5 -9.11 11.72 16.55
CA SER A 5 -7.65 11.80 16.51
C SER A 5 -7.08 12.73 17.59
N LEU A 6 -7.76 13.85 17.87
CA LEU A 6 -7.37 14.77 18.95
C LEU A 6 -7.50 14.13 20.34
N ILE A 7 -8.57 13.39 20.59
CA ILE A 7 -8.78 12.66 21.86
C ILE A 7 -7.70 11.59 22.01
N LEU A 8 -7.48 10.76 20.99
CA LEU A 8 -6.45 9.73 21.03
C LEU A 8 -5.05 10.34 21.21
N ARG A 9 -4.73 11.50 20.63
CA ARG A 9 -3.43 12.16 20.87
C ARG A 9 -3.24 12.65 22.31
N LYS A 10 -4.32 12.91 23.06
CA LYS A 10 -4.25 13.26 24.50
C LYS A 10 -3.96 12.05 25.37
N GLU A 11 -4.36 10.85 24.92
CA GLU A 11 -4.02 9.59 25.59
C GLU A 11 -2.49 9.41 25.54
N LYS A 12 -1.82 9.51 26.69
CA LYS A 12 -0.35 9.38 26.83
C LYS A 12 0.14 7.93 26.66
N VAL A 13 -0.50 7.15 25.80
CA VAL A 13 -0.20 5.74 25.50
C VAL A 13 0.22 5.58 24.03
N GLY A 14 0.79 4.45 23.65
CA GLY A 14 1.28 4.21 22.29
C GLY A 14 2.76 3.87 22.18
N ASN A 15 3.17 3.52 20.96
CA ASN A 15 4.53 3.12 20.64
C ASN A 15 5.44 4.33 20.46
N GLU A 16 6.66 4.19 20.95
CA GLU A 16 7.71 5.20 20.82
C GLU A 16 8.67 4.82 19.70
N PHE A 17 9.07 5.81 18.91
CA PHE A 17 10.17 5.62 17.95
C PHE A 17 11.52 5.55 18.68
N ARG A 18 12.55 4.96 18.05
CA ARG A 18 13.88 4.67 18.63
C ARG A 18 14.53 5.81 19.45
N LYS A 19 14.23 7.07 19.13
CA LYS A 19 14.79 8.25 19.82
C LYS A 19 13.85 8.90 20.85
N LYS A 20 12.69 8.29 21.18
CA LYS A 20 11.66 8.84 22.10
C LYS A 20 11.10 10.22 21.75
N GLU A 21 11.38 10.75 20.55
CA GLU A 21 10.94 12.07 20.10
C GLU A 21 9.44 12.11 19.77
N LEU A 22 8.87 10.98 19.33
CA LEU A 22 7.49 10.89 18.84
C LEU A 22 6.83 9.61 19.36
N LYS A 23 5.55 9.76 19.71
CA LYS A 23 4.67 8.67 20.14
C LYS A 23 3.53 8.52 19.14
N ILE A 24 3.26 7.29 18.73
CA ILE A 24 2.14 6.96 17.85
C ILE A 24 1.25 5.92 18.51
N ASN A 25 -0.03 6.24 18.60
CA ASN A 25 -1.05 5.33 19.12
C ASN A 25 -2.15 5.02 18.11
N HIS A 26 -2.22 5.75 16.98
CA HIS A 26 -3.14 5.40 15.92
C HIS A 26 -2.66 5.86 14.54
N LEU A 27 -3.17 5.18 13.52
CA LEU A 27 -3.31 5.68 12.15
C LEU A 27 -4.80 5.70 11.84
N LEU A 28 -5.25 6.78 11.21
CA LEU A 28 -6.64 6.95 10.83
C LEU A 28 -6.71 7.39 9.38
N PHE A 29 -7.43 6.62 8.56
CA PHE A 29 -7.70 6.94 7.18
C PHE A 29 -9.19 6.76 6.91
N LEU A 30 -9.91 7.88 6.77
CA LEU A 30 -11.37 7.89 6.71
C LEU A 30 -11.97 7.16 7.92
N ASP A 31 -12.64 6.03 7.72
CA ASP A 31 -13.23 5.14 8.72
C ASP A 31 -12.28 4.04 9.23
N ASP A 32 -11.21 3.74 8.47
CA ASP A 32 -10.22 2.74 8.86
C ASP A 32 -9.31 3.30 9.97
N LEU A 33 -9.44 2.73 11.17
CA LEU A 33 -8.65 3.04 12.35
C LEU A 33 -7.74 1.87 12.72
N LYS A 34 -6.44 2.16 12.85
CA LYS A 34 -5.44 1.21 13.35
C LYS A 34 -4.85 1.74 14.64
N LEU A 35 -5.00 1.02 15.74
CA LEU A 35 -4.52 1.40 17.07
C LEU A 35 -3.19 0.71 17.42
N PHE A 36 -2.33 1.40 18.16
CA PHE A 36 -1.03 0.91 18.61
C PHE A 36 -0.86 1.15 20.11
N GLY A 37 -0.41 0.13 20.82
CA GLY A 37 -0.06 0.21 22.24
C GLY A 37 1.14 -0.66 22.54
N LYS A 38 1.89 -0.33 23.60
CA LYS A 38 3.08 -1.10 24.02
C LYS A 38 2.72 -2.47 24.59
N ASN A 39 1.53 -2.57 25.18
CA ASN A 39 1.00 -3.76 25.84
C ASN A 39 -0.52 -3.82 25.65
N LYS A 40 -1.13 -4.93 26.08
CA LYS A 40 -2.57 -5.18 25.90
C LYS A 40 -3.41 -4.13 26.62
N GLU A 41 -2.98 -3.69 27.80
CA GLU A 41 -3.68 -2.74 28.65
C GLU A 41 -3.80 -1.36 27.96
N GLN A 42 -2.74 -0.90 27.28
CA GLN A 42 -2.79 0.33 26.51
C GLN A 42 -3.75 0.24 25.32
N VAL A 43 -3.74 -0.89 24.59
CA VAL A 43 -4.66 -1.10 23.46
C VAL A 43 -6.11 -1.17 23.95
N ASP A 44 -6.35 -1.86 25.06
CA ASP A 44 -7.68 -1.95 25.69
C ASP A 44 -8.20 -0.57 26.10
N SER A 45 -7.36 0.26 26.71
CA SER A 45 -7.69 1.65 27.04
C SER A 45 -8.05 2.46 25.79
N LEU A 46 -7.25 2.36 24.72
CA LEU A 46 -7.53 3.06 23.46
C LEU A 46 -8.84 2.60 22.83
N VAL A 47 -9.10 1.29 22.80
CA VAL A 47 -10.33 0.71 22.26
C VAL A 47 -11.56 1.21 23.04
N LYS A 48 -11.47 1.28 24.38
CA LYS A 48 -12.53 1.86 25.23
C LYS A 48 -12.79 3.33 24.90
N THR A 49 -11.74 4.14 24.77
CA THR A 49 -11.87 5.55 24.39
C THR A 49 -12.54 5.69 23.01
N VAL A 50 -12.14 4.88 22.02
CA VAL A 50 -12.78 4.89 20.69
C VAL A 50 -14.25 4.47 20.79
N HIS A 51 -14.57 3.45 21.58
CA HIS A 51 -15.94 2.97 21.75
C HIS A 51 -16.87 4.05 22.33
N ILE A 52 -16.43 4.76 23.37
CA ILE A 52 -17.18 5.87 23.98
C ILE A 52 -17.43 6.96 22.93
N VAL A 53 -16.36 7.43 22.27
CA VAL A 53 -16.46 8.49 21.27
C VAL A 53 -17.36 8.06 20.10
N SER A 54 -17.26 6.81 19.65
CA SER A 54 -18.07 6.27 18.56
C SER A 54 -19.56 6.24 18.93
N LYS A 55 -19.87 5.85 20.17
CA LYS A 55 -21.25 5.85 20.68
C LYS A 55 -21.81 7.26 20.77
N ASP A 56 -21.03 8.22 21.27
CA ASP A 56 -21.43 9.61 21.42
C ASP A 56 -21.76 10.28 20.08
N ILE A 57 -21.02 9.93 19.01
CA ILE A 57 -21.27 10.44 17.65
C ILE A 57 -22.31 9.61 16.87
N GLY A 58 -22.88 8.56 17.47
CA GLY A 58 -23.85 7.68 16.83
C GLY A 58 -23.27 6.73 15.76
N MET A 59 -21.98 6.42 15.82
CA MET A 59 -21.33 5.46 14.92
C MET A 59 -21.24 4.06 15.55
N GLU A 60 -21.58 3.05 14.75
CA GLU A 60 -21.42 1.65 15.16
C GLU A 60 -20.00 1.13 14.92
N PHE A 61 -19.50 0.33 15.88
CA PHE A 61 -18.18 -0.27 15.78
C PHE A 61 -18.23 -1.53 14.90
N GLY A 62 -17.44 -1.56 13.82
CA GLY A 62 -17.39 -2.63 12.83
C GLY A 62 -16.62 -3.88 13.28
N ILE A 63 -16.97 -4.48 14.42
CA ILE A 63 -16.21 -5.54 15.11
C ILE A 63 -15.91 -6.74 14.23
N LYS A 64 -16.85 -7.13 13.36
CA LYS A 64 -16.66 -8.25 12.40
C LYS A 64 -15.48 -8.04 11.45
N LYS A 65 -15.10 -6.79 11.21
CA LYS A 65 -13.97 -6.40 10.36
C LYS A 65 -12.73 -6.00 11.16
N SER A 66 -12.82 -5.95 12.49
CA SER A 66 -11.71 -5.58 13.37
C SER A 66 -10.91 -6.82 13.77
N GLY A 67 -9.60 -6.65 13.93
CA GLY A 67 -8.71 -7.70 14.41
C GLY A 67 -7.66 -7.16 15.38
N MET A 68 -7.23 -8.00 16.31
CA MET A 68 -6.16 -7.70 17.25
C MET A 68 -4.91 -8.51 16.91
N LEU A 69 -3.75 -7.86 16.91
CA LEU A 69 -2.46 -8.53 16.80
C LEU A 69 -1.60 -8.19 18.02
N VAL A 70 -1.05 -9.22 18.68
CA VAL A 70 -0.13 -9.05 19.80
C VAL A 70 1.24 -9.55 19.40
N MET A 71 2.26 -8.71 19.59
CA MET A 71 3.65 -9.06 19.34
C MET A 71 4.48 -8.95 20.62
N LYS A 72 5.28 -9.98 20.93
CA LYS A 72 6.29 -9.95 22.00
C LYS A 72 7.66 -10.30 21.42
N ARG A 73 8.64 -9.42 21.64
CA ARG A 73 10.03 -9.60 21.14
C ARG A 73 10.10 -9.96 19.64
N GLY A 74 9.25 -9.33 18.83
CA GLY A 74 9.21 -9.54 17.37
C GLY A 74 8.53 -10.83 16.91
N LYS A 75 7.89 -11.58 17.81
CA LYS A 75 7.08 -12.75 17.48
C LYS A 75 5.60 -12.50 17.79
N ILE A 76 4.73 -13.00 16.93
CA ILE A 76 3.29 -12.99 17.17
C ILE A 76 2.99 -13.96 18.32
N VAL A 77 2.14 -13.53 19.23
CA VAL A 77 1.66 -14.34 20.34
C VAL A 77 0.16 -14.45 20.24
N GLU A 78 -0.33 -15.67 20.41
CA GLU A 78 -1.77 -15.94 20.44
C GLU A 78 -2.45 -15.14 21.56
N CYS A 79 -3.63 -14.60 21.28
CA CYS A 79 -4.38 -13.84 22.26
C CYS A 79 -5.87 -14.04 22.06
N ASN A 80 -6.62 -14.07 23.16
CA ASN A 80 -8.08 -14.26 23.15
C ASN A 80 -8.85 -13.01 22.65
N GLY A 81 -8.16 -12.02 22.07
CA GLY A 81 -8.76 -10.76 21.65
C GLY A 81 -8.99 -9.73 22.77
N ILE A 82 -9.83 -8.74 22.46
CA ILE A 82 -10.30 -7.68 23.38
C ILE A 82 -11.82 -7.76 23.48
N GLN A 83 -12.32 -7.77 24.72
CA GLN A 83 -13.75 -7.62 25.02
C GLN A 83 -14.11 -6.14 25.10
N LEU A 84 -15.19 -5.77 24.42
CA LEU A 84 -15.76 -4.43 24.46
C LEU A 84 -16.80 -4.33 25.59
N PRO A 85 -17.15 -3.10 26.01
CA PRO A 85 -18.17 -2.87 27.04
C PRO A 85 -19.56 -3.44 26.71
N ASP A 86 -19.85 -3.71 25.44
CA ASP A 86 -21.11 -4.29 24.94
C ASP A 86 -21.04 -5.81 24.78
N GLU A 87 -20.13 -6.48 25.50
CA GLU A 87 -19.87 -7.94 25.51
C GLU A 87 -19.39 -8.53 24.17
N LYS A 88 -19.16 -7.69 23.15
CA LYS A 88 -18.64 -8.16 21.87
C LYS A 88 -17.11 -8.28 21.92
N THR A 89 -16.56 -9.22 21.17
CA THR A 89 -15.12 -9.51 21.18
C THR A 89 -14.49 -9.25 19.82
N ILE A 90 -13.43 -8.44 19.80
CA ILE A 90 -12.52 -8.31 18.66
C ILE A 90 -11.56 -9.50 18.72
N LYS A 91 -11.61 -10.37 17.70
CA LYS A 91 -10.79 -11.59 17.62
C LYS A 91 -9.34 -11.27 17.26
N SER A 92 -8.45 -12.22 17.53
CA SER A 92 -7.08 -12.17 17.00
C SER A 92 -7.08 -12.26 15.48
N VAL A 93 -6.12 -11.58 14.84
CA VAL A 93 -5.86 -11.73 13.41
C VAL A 93 -5.34 -13.15 13.15
N GLU A 94 -5.90 -13.81 12.13
CA GLU A 94 -5.51 -15.14 11.68
C GLU A 94 -4.21 -15.11 10.83
N GLU A 95 -3.67 -16.27 10.49
CA GLU A 95 -2.41 -16.38 9.73
C GLU A 95 -2.51 -15.85 8.30
N ASP A 96 -3.72 -15.69 7.76
CA ASP A 96 -4.00 -15.12 6.44
C ASP A 96 -3.82 -13.60 6.37
N GLY A 97 -3.60 -12.97 7.53
CA GLY A 97 -3.24 -11.56 7.66
C GLY A 97 -4.43 -10.61 7.68
N TYR A 98 -4.17 -9.41 8.17
CA TYR A 98 -5.15 -8.33 8.19
C TYR A 98 -4.96 -7.42 6.97
N LYS A 99 -6.06 -7.10 6.28
CA LYS A 99 -6.02 -6.17 5.15
C LYS A 99 -6.23 -4.74 5.62
N TYR A 100 -5.18 -3.93 5.61
CA TYR A 100 -5.25 -2.49 5.89
C TYR A 100 -4.97 -1.70 4.61
N LEU A 101 -5.89 -0.81 4.23
CA LEU A 101 -5.81 -0.01 2.99
C LEU A 101 -5.42 -0.86 1.76
N GLY A 102 -5.99 -2.04 1.59
CA GLY A 102 -5.67 -2.87 0.42
C GLY A 102 -4.40 -3.72 0.53
N ILE A 103 -3.54 -3.51 1.54
CA ILE A 103 -2.29 -4.24 1.77
C ILE A 103 -2.49 -5.27 2.88
N LEU A 104 -1.99 -6.49 2.65
CA LEU A 104 -1.99 -7.54 3.68
C LEU A 104 -0.81 -7.37 4.62
N GLU A 105 -1.12 -7.34 5.91
CA GLU A 105 -0.19 -7.11 6.99
C GLU A 105 -0.43 -8.11 8.12
N LEU A 106 0.66 -8.64 8.67
CA LEU A 106 0.67 -9.45 9.89
C LEU A 106 1.68 -8.81 10.87
N ASP A 107 2.77 -9.49 11.23
CA ASP A 107 3.93 -8.85 11.86
C ASP A 107 4.65 -7.89 10.91
N LYS A 108 4.61 -8.20 9.61
CA LYS A 108 5.16 -7.42 8.49
C LYS A 108 4.18 -7.41 7.33
N ILE A 109 4.48 -6.61 6.31
CA ILE A 109 3.78 -6.69 5.03
C ILE A 109 4.01 -8.09 4.45
N MET A 110 2.93 -8.77 4.05
CA MET A 110 2.99 -10.08 3.43
C MET A 110 3.36 -9.95 1.95
N GLU A 111 4.61 -9.52 1.69
CA GLU A 111 5.07 -9.10 0.36
C GLU A 111 4.85 -10.19 -0.70
N GLY A 112 5.19 -11.44 -0.40
CA GLY A 112 5.04 -12.54 -1.35
C GLY A 112 3.59 -12.76 -1.79
N GLU A 113 2.64 -12.71 -0.86
CA GLU A 113 1.22 -12.83 -1.16
C GLU A 113 0.69 -11.63 -1.93
N MET A 114 1.08 -10.42 -1.51
CA MET A 114 0.66 -9.19 -2.18
C MET A 114 1.18 -9.16 -3.61
N LYS A 115 2.48 -9.43 -3.85
CA LYS A 115 3.04 -9.52 -5.20
C LYS A 115 2.29 -10.53 -6.07
N ARG A 116 1.95 -11.71 -5.54
CA ARG A 116 1.12 -12.70 -6.25
C ARG A 116 -0.25 -12.15 -6.63
N LYS A 117 -0.95 -11.48 -5.69
CA LYS A 117 -2.25 -10.85 -5.93
C LYS A 117 -2.16 -9.74 -7.00
N PHE A 118 -1.16 -8.87 -6.90
CA PHE A 118 -0.89 -7.79 -7.86
C PHE A 118 -0.59 -8.33 -9.25
N VAL A 119 0.32 -9.31 -9.39
CA VAL A 119 0.68 -9.92 -10.69
C VAL A 119 -0.52 -10.63 -11.33
N LYS A 120 -1.32 -11.33 -10.53
CA LYS A 120 -2.54 -12.01 -10.99
C LYS A 120 -3.56 -11.01 -11.53
N GLU A 121 -3.83 -9.95 -10.76
CA GLU A 121 -4.80 -8.92 -11.12
C GLU A 121 -4.33 -8.05 -12.30
N TYR A 122 -3.05 -7.66 -12.31
CA TYR A 122 -2.42 -6.97 -13.45
C TYR A 122 -2.59 -7.79 -14.74
N GLY A 123 -2.24 -9.08 -14.71
CA GLY A 123 -2.42 -9.97 -15.86
C GLY A 123 -3.88 -10.14 -16.27
N ARG A 124 -4.83 -10.13 -15.32
CA ARG A 124 -6.27 -10.16 -15.61
C ARG A 124 -6.70 -8.89 -16.35
N ARG A 125 -6.34 -7.71 -15.83
CA ARG A 125 -6.66 -6.40 -16.46
C ARG A 125 -6.08 -6.30 -17.87
N LEU A 126 -4.82 -6.71 -18.06
CA LEU A 126 -4.21 -6.75 -19.39
C LEU A 126 -5.01 -7.61 -20.37
N ARG A 127 -5.38 -8.83 -19.99
CA ARG A 127 -6.18 -9.71 -20.86
C ARG A 127 -7.53 -9.11 -21.22
N LEU A 128 -8.21 -8.47 -20.27
CA LEU A 128 -9.50 -7.82 -20.54
C LEU A 128 -9.37 -6.66 -21.52
N VAL A 129 -8.37 -5.80 -21.33
CA VAL A 129 -8.09 -4.69 -22.27
C VAL A 129 -7.71 -5.24 -23.65
N LEU A 130 -6.87 -6.27 -23.72
CA LEU A 130 -6.43 -6.85 -24.99
C LEU A 130 -7.55 -7.59 -25.73
N LYS A 131 -8.49 -8.22 -25.04
CA LYS A 131 -9.69 -8.83 -25.64
C LYS A 131 -10.75 -7.81 -26.09
N SER A 132 -10.69 -6.57 -25.60
CA SER A 132 -11.65 -5.55 -25.98
C SER A 132 -11.56 -5.17 -27.46
N LYS A 133 -12.65 -4.58 -27.98
CA LYS A 133 -12.75 -4.02 -29.34
C LYS A 133 -12.13 -2.63 -29.47
N LEU A 134 -11.40 -2.14 -28.45
CA LEU A 134 -10.73 -0.85 -28.50
C LEU A 134 -9.69 -0.82 -29.62
N ASN A 135 -9.50 0.34 -30.27
CA ASN A 135 -8.40 0.51 -31.21
C ASN A 135 -7.04 0.51 -30.47
N GLY A 136 -5.93 0.37 -31.22
CA GLY A 136 -4.60 0.28 -30.63
C GLY A 136 -4.20 1.46 -29.76
N ARG A 137 -4.68 2.69 -30.05
CA ARG A 137 -4.43 3.86 -29.19
C ARG A 137 -5.15 3.72 -27.86
N ASN A 138 -6.43 3.36 -27.91
CA ASN A 138 -7.28 3.23 -26.74
C ASN A 138 -6.90 2.02 -25.87
N LYS A 139 -6.40 0.93 -26.46
CA LYS A 139 -5.84 -0.20 -25.69
C LYS A 139 -4.65 0.22 -24.85
N ILE A 140 -3.69 0.97 -25.42
CA ILE A 140 -2.54 1.47 -24.65
C ILE A 140 -2.98 2.42 -23.54
N MET A 141 -3.90 3.33 -23.85
CA MET A 141 -4.45 4.24 -22.85
C MET A 141 -5.12 3.48 -21.70
N ALA A 142 -5.97 2.48 -22.00
CA ALA A 142 -6.62 1.66 -20.99
C ALA A 142 -5.62 0.83 -20.17
N MET A 143 -4.56 0.28 -20.79
CA MET A 143 -3.48 -0.40 -20.08
C MET A 143 -2.79 0.54 -19.09
N ASN A 144 -2.42 1.75 -19.51
CA ASN A 144 -1.77 2.73 -18.66
C ASN A 144 -2.67 3.17 -17.49
N THR A 145 -3.92 3.49 -17.78
CA THR A 145 -4.86 4.05 -16.79
C THR A 145 -5.36 2.99 -15.81
N TRP A 146 -5.55 1.74 -16.24
CA TRP A 146 -6.20 0.72 -15.41
C TRP A 146 -5.25 -0.39 -14.96
N ALA A 147 -4.44 -0.95 -15.85
CA ALA A 147 -3.54 -2.05 -15.48
C ALA A 147 -2.31 -1.51 -14.74
N VAL A 148 -1.60 -0.54 -15.32
CA VAL A 148 -0.37 0.02 -14.73
C VAL A 148 -0.65 0.79 -13.43
N ALA A 149 -1.79 1.46 -13.32
CA ALA A 149 -2.20 2.14 -12.09
C ALA A 149 -2.29 1.19 -10.86
N LEU A 150 -2.57 -0.10 -11.08
CA LEU A 150 -2.48 -1.09 -10.01
C LEU A 150 -1.04 -1.19 -9.48
N LEU A 151 -0.06 -1.36 -10.37
CA LEU A 151 1.34 -1.47 -9.97
C LEU A 151 1.84 -0.21 -9.27
N ARG A 152 1.39 0.96 -9.72
CA ARG A 152 1.70 2.25 -9.08
C ARG A 152 1.32 2.24 -7.59
N TYR A 153 0.13 1.77 -7.26
CA TYR A 153 -0.33 1.72 -5.86
C TYR A 153 0.58 0.88 -4.95
N GLY A 154 1.09 -0.25 -5.46
CA GLY A 154 1.96 -1.15 -4.69
C GLY A 154 3.45 -0.82 -4.78
N ALA A 155 3.87 0.08 -5.67
CA ALA A 155 5.28 0.31 -5.99
C ALA A 155 6.08 0.82 -4.79
N GLY A 156 5.56 1.80 -4.06
CA GLY A 156 6.24 2.37 -2.89
C GLY A 156 6.14 1.54 -1.61
N VAL A 157 5.31 0.49 -1.60
CA VAL A 157 5.03 -0.34 -0.41
C VAL A 157 5.69 -1.72 -0.52
N LEU A 158 5.72 -2.29 -1.73
CA LEU A 158 6.26 -3.63 -1.99
C LEU A 158 7.64 -3.53 -2.62
N LYS A 159 8.63 -4.24 -2.09
CA LYS A 159 9.98 -4.27 -2.65
C LYS A 159 10.05 -5.18 -3.87
N TRP A 160 10.06 -4.63 -5.08
CA TRP A 160 10.16 -5.41 -6.31
C TRP A 160 11.61 -5.67 -6.71
N THR A 161 11.95 -6.90 -7.08
CA THR A 161 13.27 -7.19 -7.65
C THR A 161 13.31 -6.84 -9.14
N LYS A 162 14.50 -6.55 -9.67
CA LYS A 162 14.68 -6.27 -11.11
C LYS A 162 14.12 -7.41 -11.98
N ASP A 163 14.32 -8.66 -11.54
CA ASP A 163 13.84 -9.85 -12.28
C ASP A 163 12.31 -9.98 -12.26
N GLU A 164 11.66 -9.69 -11.13
CA GLU A 164 10.20 -9.68 -11.02
C GLU A 164 9.59 -8.65 -11.97
N ILE A 165 10.15 -7.43 -11.98
CA ILE A 165 9.72 -6.34 -12.86
C ILE A 165 9.93 -6.73 -14.33
N ALA A 166 11.13 -7.21 -14.68
CA ALA A 166 11.44 -7.63 -16.04
C ALA A 166 10.56 -8.81 -16.49
N ALA A 167 10.20 -9.72 -15.59
CA ALA A 167 9.26 -10.80 -15.88
C ALA A 167 7.84 -10.26 -16.16
N MET A 168 7.37 -9.26 -15.42
CA MET A 168 6.08 -8.61 -15.69
C MET A 168 6.08 -7.93 -17.07
N ASP A 169 7.12 -7.16 -17.39
CA ASP A 169 7.22 -6.50 -18.71
C ASP A 169 7.32 -7.51 -19.86
N ARG A 170 8.09 -8.59 -19.71
CA ARG A 170 8.13 -9.71 -20.67
C ARG A 170 6.74 -10.34 -20.86
N LYS A 171 6.02 -10.57 -19.77
CA LYS A 171 4.67 -11.15 -19.80
C LYS A 171 3.67 -10.22 -20.48
N THR A 172 3.75 -8.91 -20.23
CA THR A 172 2.94 -7.89 -20.92
C THR A 172 3.15 -7.96 -22.41
N ARG A 173 4.40 -7.95 -22.88
CA ARG A 173 4.73 -8.07 -24.31
C ARG A 173 4.22 -9.38 -24.91
N LYS A 174 4.44 -10.51 -24.23
CA LYS A 174 3.93 -11.83 -24.66
C LYS A 174 2.41 -11.83 -24.83
N LEU A 175 1.67 -11.23 -23.88
CA LEU A 175 0.22 -11.09 -23.98
C LEU A 175 -0.15 -10.20 -25.17
N MET A 176 0.48 -9.05 -25.34
CA MET A 176 0.20 -8.17 -26.48
C MET A 176 0.41 -8.88 -27.82
N THR A 177 1.49 -9.65 -27.97
CA THR A 177 1.73 -10.46 -29.18
C THR A 177 0.67 -11.53 -29.37
N LEU A 178 0.31 -12.27 -28.31
CA LEU A 178 -0.71 -13.32 -28.36
C LEU A 178 -2.09 -12.79 -28.81
N TYR A 179 -2.46 -11.59 -28.36
CA TYR A 179 -3.73 -10.96 -28.72
C TYR A 179 -3.65 -10.07 -29.97
N GLY A 180 -2.57 -10.17 -30.76
CA GLY A 180 -2.39 -9.43 -32.01
C GLY A 180 -2.20 -7.91 -31.87
N ALA A 181 -1.94 -7.41 -30.66
CA ALA A 181 -1.72 -5.99 -30.37
C ALA A 181 -0.27 -5.54 -30.64
N LEU A 182 0.67 -6.48 -30.76
CA LEU A 182 2.09 -6.24 -31.01
C LEU A 182 2.62 -7.31 -31.98
N HIS A 183 3.39 -6.92 -33.01
CA HIS A 183 3.99 -7.89 -33.92
C HIS A 183 5.20 -8.58 -33.22
N PRO A 184 5.45 -9.88 -33.41
CA PRO A 184 6.57 -10.59 -32.75
C PRO A 184 7.95 -9.98 -33.02
N ARG A 185 8.14 -9.35 -34.18
CA ARG A 185 9.36 -8.63 -34.58
C ARG A 185 9.29 -7.11 -34.41
N SER A 186 8.27 -6.60 -33.70
CA SER A 186 8.21 -5.17 -33.40
C SER A 186 9.35 -4.74 -32.49
N ASP A 187 9.88 -3.55 -32.76
CA ASP A 187 10.84 -2.91 -31.87
C ASP A 187 10.24 -2.67 -30.48
N ILE A 188 10.96 -3.12 -29.45
CA ILE A 188 10.52 -3.06 -28.05
C ILE A 188 10.65 -1.63 -27.53
N HIS A 189 11.67 -0.89 -27.92
CA HIS A 189 11.88 0.49 -27.44
C HIS A 189 10.73 1.40 -27.88
N ARG A 190 10.26 1.25 -29.13
CA ARG A 190 9.12 1.98 -29.69
C ARG A 190 7.82 1.70 -28.95
N LEU A 191 7.67 0.55 -28.28
CA LEU A 191 6.48 0.26 -27.46
C LEU A 191 6.36 1.24 -26.28
N TYR A 192 7.48 1.53 -25.62
CA TYR A 192 7.52 2.36 -24.42
C TYR A 192 7.75 3.84 -24.71
N LEU A 193 8.33 4.17 -25.88
CA LEU A 193 8.56 5.53 -26.31
C LEU A 193 7.24 6.33 -26.39
N PRO A 194 7.21 7.62 -25.97
CA PRO A 194 6.04 8.47 -26.09
C PRO A 194 5.52 8.57 -27.52
N ARG A 195 4.21 8.78 -27.67
CA ARG A 195 3.57 8.89 -28.99
C ARG A 195 4.04 10.11 -29.77
N GLU A 196 4.27 11.23 -29.09
CA GLU A 196 4.82 12.47 -29.66
C GLU A 196 6.22 12.25 -30.27
N LYS A 197 6.96 11.26 -29.76
CA LYS A 197 8.28 10.85 -30.28
C LYS A 197 8.19 9.67 -31.26
N GLY A 198 7.00 9.36 -31.81
CA GLY A 198 6.79 8.28 -32.78
C GLY A 198 6.61 6.87 -32.20
N GLY A 199 6.49 6.76 -30.87
CA GLY A 199 6.27 5.50 -30.16
C GLY A 199 4.80 5.10 -29.96
N ARG A 200 4.55 4.08 -29.12
CA ARG A 200 3.20 3.61 -28.74
C ARG A 200 2.74 4.18 -27.40
N GLY A 201 3.66 4.63 -26.54
CA GLY A 201 3.39 5.28 -25.26
C GLY A 201 2.90 4.33 -24.16
N LEU A 202 3.24 3.04 -24.21
CA LEU A 202 2.96 2.14 -23.08
C LEU A 202 3.91 2.50 -21.93
N ILE A 203 3.40 2.57 -20.71
CA ILE A 203 4.26 2.73 -19.53
C ILE A 203 4.78 1.34 -19.15
N SER A 204 6.10 1.15 -19.09
CA SER A 204 6.70 -0.10 -18.62
C SER A 204 6.42 -0.31 -17.13
N CYS A 205 6.41 -1.57 -16.69
CA CYS A 205 6.30 -1.88 -15.27
C CYS A 205 7.50 -1.28 -14.51
N GLU A 206 8.69 -1.40 -15.08
CA GLU A 206 9.92 -0.82 -14.55
C GLU A 206 9.85 0.70 -14.41
N GLY A 207 9.45 1.40 -15.47
CA GLY A 207 9.31 2.85 -15.45
C GLY A 207 8.27 3.29 -14.43
N CYS A 208 7.13 2.61 -14.37
CA CYS A 208 6.10 2.92 -13.39
C CYS A 208 6.58 2.78 -11.95
N ILE A 209 7.25 1.67 -11.61
CA ILE A 209 7.69 1.39 -10.25
C ILE A 209 8.78 2.37 -9.85
N ARG A 210 9.81 2.57 -10.68
CA ARG A 210 10.92 3.48 -10.38
C ARG A 210 10.47 4.93 -10.24
N THR A 211 9.58 5.40 -11.12
CA THR A 211 9.06 6.78 -11.01
C THR A 211 8.27 6.96 -9.71
N GLU A 212 7.52 5.95 -9.27
CA GLU A 212 6.76 6.03 -8.03
C GLU A 212 7.67 5.95 -6.79
N GLU A 213 8.67 5.06 -6.79
CA GLU A 213 9.70 4.98 -5.75
C GLU A 213 10.43 6.32 -5.60
N ASN A 214 10.85 6.94 -6.72
CA ASN A 214 11.47 8.26 -6.72
C ASN A 214 10.53 9.33 -6.18
N SER A 215 9.26 9.34 -6.63
CA SER A 215 8.29 10.35 -6.21
C SER A 215 7.98 10.24 -4.71
N LEU A 216 7.86 9.02 -4.19
CA LEU A 216 7.63 8.75 -2.78
C LEU A 216 8.85 9.15 -1.94
N GLY A 217 10.05 8.77 -2.37
CA GLY A 217 11.29 9.15 -1.69
C GLY A 217 11.50 10.66 -1.67
N TRP A 218 11.21 11.35 -2.78
CA TRP A 218 11.24 12.80 -2.84
C TRP A 218 10.21 13.46 -1.90
N TYR A 219 8.98 12.93 -1.86
CA TYR A 219 7.94 13.42 -0.96
C TYR A 219 8.33 13.27 0.52
N VAL A 220 8.85 12.10 0.90
CA VAL A 220 9.30 11.81 2.26
C VAL A 220 10.47 12.70 2.66
N LYS A 221 11.44 12.91 1.76
CA LYS A 221 12.60 13.78 1.97
C LYS A 221 12.22 15.23 2.26
N ASN A 222 11.22 15.75 1.55
CA ASN A 222 10.81 17.15 1.65
C ASN A 222 9.63 17.37 2.62
N SER A 223 9.18 16.33 3.32
CA SER A 223 8.06 16.43 4.23
C SER A 223 8.42 17.13 5.53
N VAL A 224 7.53 18.03 5.96
CA VAL A 224 7.59 18.67 7.29
C VAL A 224 6.90 17.83 8.36
N GLU A 225 6.21 16.75 7.98
CA GLU A 225 5.46 15.93 8.93
C GLU A 225 6.43 15.12 9.83
N PRO A 226 6.32 15.22 11.16
CA PRO A 226 7.26 14.58 12.06
C PRO A 226 7.37 13.06 11.87
N LEU A 227 6.27 12.37 11.56
CA LEU A 227 6.27 10.93 11.31
C LEU A 227 7.03 10.57 10.03
N LEU A 228 6.83 11.33 8.95
CA LEU A 228 7.53 11.11 7.69
C LEU A 228 9.03 11.43 7.79
N GLN A 229 9.41 12.42 8.60
CA GLN A 229 10.81 12.67 8.93
C GLN A 229 11.46 11.49 9.67
N GLN A 230 10.72 10.81 10.56
CA GLN A 230 11.24 9.58 11.19
C GLN A 230 11.35 8.43 10.20
N VAL A 231 10.44 8.31 9.23
CA VAL A 231 10.54 7.33 8.13
C VAL A 231 11.81 7.57 7.30
N ALA A 232 12.10 8.84 6.96
CA ALA A 232 13.33 9.21 6.27
C ALA A 232 14.58 8.81 7.08
N LYS A 233 14.62 9.18 8.37
CA LYS A 233 15.71 8.83 9.30
C LYS A 233 15.88 7.31 9.46
N ALA A 234 14.81 6.53 9.36
CA ALA A 234 14.84 5.08 9.51
C ALA A 234 15.36 4.36 8.25
N GLY A 235 15.50 5.06 7.12
CA GLY A 235 15.99 4.47 5.86
C GLY A 235 15.08 3.39 5.28
N VAL A 236 13.78 3.42 5.62
CA VAL A 236 12.80 2.44 5.11
C VAL A 236 12.52 2.66 3.62
N ILE A 237 12.58 3.92 3.19
CA ILE A 237 12.39 4.37 1.81
C ILE A 237 13.70 5.02 1.36
N GLU A 238 14.14 4.75 0.14
CA GLU A 238 15.31 5.41 -0.44
C GLU A 238 14.99 6.89 -0.71
N THR A 239 15.75 7.81 -0.11
CA THR A 239 15.53 9.26 -0.23
C THR A 239 16.73 10.01 -0.79
N GLU A 240 17.92 9.41 -0.81
CA GLU A 240 19.17 10.11 -1.14
C GLU A 240 19.25 10.48 -2.63
N ARG A 241 18.84 9.56 -3.51
CA ARG A 241 18.93 9.68 -4.96
C ARG A 241 17.64 10.19 -5.62
N CYS A 242 16.71 10.71 -4.83
CA CYS A 242 15.40 11.11 -5.33
C CYS A 242 15.42 12.54 -5.89
N GLU A 243 14.88 12.69 -7.08
CA GLU A 243 14.79 13.95 -7.82
C GLU A 243 13.34 14.38 -8.01
N THR A 244 13.13 15.63 -8.43
CA THR A 244 11.78 16.10 -8.78
C THR A 244 11.22 15.25 -9.93
N LYS A 245 9.89 15.16 -10.00
CA LYS A 245 9.19 14.40 -11.04
C LYS A 245 9.48 14.90 -12.47
N GLU A 246 9.91 16.15 -12.60
CA GLU A 246 10.30 16.80 -13.85
C GLU A 246 11.70 16.34 -14.30
N ASN A 247 12.63 16.18 -13.37
CA ASN A 247 14.00 15.77 -13.67
C ASN A 247 14.16 14.26 -13.87
N PHE A 248 13.30 13.46 -13.24
CA PHE A 248 13.37 11.99 -13.29
C PHE A 248 12.88 11.37 -14.62
N LYS A 249 12.25 12.15 -15.51
CA LYS A 249 11.52 11.64 -16.69
C LYS A 249 12.31 11.62 -17.99
#